data_AF-A0A3A9ESD0-F1
#
_entry.id   AF-A0A3A9ESD0-F1
#
_cell.length_a   1.000
_cell.length_b   1.000
_cell.length_c   1.000
_cell.angle_alpha   90.00
_cell.angle_beta   90.00
_cell.angle_gamma   90.00
#
_symmetry.space_group_name_H-M   'P 1'
#
loop_
_entity.id
_entity.type
_entity.pdbx_description
1 polymer ?
#
loop_
_entity_poly.entity_id
_entity_poly.type
_entity_poly.pdbx_seq_one_letter_code
_entity_poly.pdbx_strand_id
1 'polypeptide(L)'
;FVKPKGKDEREPLSYSKAPTTDEDLHGTILKELGVEDYRQYGTSVFDIEEGEQRTRYKYFQSVVEGREKHLYEYAIEGDAKDFSNWSLTGKSWPIHYNFYLW
;
A
#
# COMPACT_ATOMS: atom_id res chain seq x y z
N PHE A 1 -14.44 0.81 -8.05
CA PHE A 1 -14.63 2.06 -7.29
C PHE A 1 -15.48 1.71 -6.07
N VAL A 2 -15.15 2.16 -4.86
CA VAL A 2 -16.03 1.89 -3.69
C VAL A 2 -17.29 2.71 -3.88
N LYS A 3 -18.46 2.10 -3.73
CA LYS A 3 -19.74 2.80 -3.88
C LYS A 3 -19.83 3.95 -2.87
N PRO A 4 -19.93 5.22 -3.30
CA PRO A 4 -20.05 6.34 -2.39
C PRO A 4 -21.33 6.24 -1.55
N LYS A 5 -21.24 6.71 -0.31
CA LYS A 5 -22.40 6.80 0.59
C LYS A 5 -23.52 7.62 -0.06
N GLY A 6 -24.74 7.09 -0.07
CA GLY A 6 -25.92 7.78 -0.60
C GLY A 6 -26.15 7.63 -2.11
N LYS A 7 -25.36 6.80 -2.83
CA LYS A 7 -25.64 6.42 -4.21
C LYS A 7 -26.76 5.37 -4.30
N ASP A 8 -27.57 5.44 -5.36
CA ASP A 8 -28.73 4.57 -5.57
C ASP A 8 -28.31 3.09 -5.43
N GLU A 9 -28.99 2.36 -4.55
CA GLU A 9 -28.75 0.94 -4.29
C GLU A 9 -28.84 0.08 -5.55
N ARG A 10 -29.60 0.52 -6.56
CA ARG A 10 -29.79 -0.14 -7.86
C ARG A 10 -28.59 0.00 -8.80
N GLU A 11 -27.67 0.94 -8.55
CA GLU A 11 -26.43 1.03 -9.33
C GLU A 11 -25.54 -0.19 -9.04
N PRO A 12 -25.12 -0.93 -10.09
CA PRO A 12 -24.26 -2.10 -9.93
C PRO A 12 -22.89 -1.69 -9.36
N LEU A 13 -22.27 -2.62 -8.63
CA LEU A 13 -20.89 -2.45 -8.17
C LEU A 13 -19.95 -2.29 -9.36
N SER A 14 -18.98 -1.39 -9.22
CA SER A 14 -17.95 -1.14 -10.23
C SER A 14 -16.57 -1.51 -9.70
N TYR A 15 -15.74 -2.07 -10.58
CA TYR A 15 -14.34 -2.35 -10.27
C TYR A 15 -13.50 -1.08 -10.45
N SER A 16 -12.38 -0.97 -9.74
CA SER A 16 -11.36 0.06 -9.98
C SER A 16 -10.06 -0.63 -10.36
N LYS A 17 -9.35 -0.08 -11.34
CA LYS A 17 -7.96 -0.45 -11.67
C LYS A 17 -6.94 0.58 -11.17
N ALA A 18 -7.37 1.52 -10.32
CA ALA A 18 -6.46 2.47 -9.67
C ALA A 18 -5.36 1.70 -8.93
N PRO A 19 -4.09 2.12 -9.05
CA PRO A 19 -2.98 1.32 -8.56
C PRO A 19 -2.69 1.66 -7.09
N THR A 20 -3.55 1.12 -6.22
CA THR A 20 -3.53 1.31 -4.76
C THR A 20 -2.61 0.31 -4.04
N THR A 21 -2.28 0.60 -2.78
CA THR A 21 -1.60 -0.29 -1.84
C THR A 21 -2.29 -0.23 -0.46
N ASP A 22 -1.99 -1.17 0.43
CA ASP A 22 -2.47 -1.17 1.82
C ASP A 22 -2.07 0.10 2.61
N GLU A 23 -0.89 0.67 2.35
CA GLU A 23 -0.44 1.93 2.97
C GLU A 23 -1.40 3.11 2.66
N ASP A 24 -2.14 3.07 1.55
CA ASP A 24 -3.13 4.09 1.21
C ASP A 24 -4.35 4.06 2.17
N LEU A 25 -4.57 2.95 2.89
CA LEU A 25 -5.65 2.86 3.88
C LEU A 25 -5.45 3.83 5.04
N HIS A 26 -4.21 4.05 5.49
CA HIS A 26 -3.94 5.00 6.57
C HIS A 26 -4.33 6.42 6.18
N GLY A 27 -3.88 6.88 5.01
CA GLY A 27 -4.27 8.18 4.46
C GLY A 27 -5.78 8.30 4.23
N THR A 28 -6.43 7.22 3.79
CA THR A 28 -7.90 7.16 3.63
C THR A 28 -8.61 7.39 4.96
N ILE A 29 -8.27 6.63 6.00
CA ILE A 29 -8.91 6.72 7.31
C ILE A 29 -8.73 8.11 7.91
N LEU A 30 -7.50 8.65 7.90
CA LEU A 30 -7.19 9.95 8.47
C LEU A 30 -7.92 11.09 7.73
N LYS A 31 -8.00 11.02 6.40
CA LYS A 31 -8.77 11.97 5.60
C LYS A 31 -10.25 11.96 5.97
N GLU A 32 -10.85 10.76 6.06
CA GLU A 32 -12.26 10.62 6.41
C GLU A 32 -12.57 11.07 7.85
N LEU A 33 -11.57 11.08 8.75
CA LEU A 33 -11.65 11.65 10.09
C LEU A 33 -11.43 13.18 10.13
N GLY A 34 -11.09 13.81 9.00
CA GLY A 34 -10.85 15.26 8.91
C GLY A 34 -9.47 15.72 9.38
N VAL A 35 -8.48 14.83 9.44
CA VAL A 35 -7.09 15.20 9.76
C VAL A 35 -6.46 15.92 8.57
N GLU A 36 -5.99 17.16 8.74
CA GLU A 36 -5.51 17.99 7.62
C GLU A 36 -4.20 17.49 6.99
N ASP A 37 -3.29 16.93 7.79
CA ASP A 37 -1.96 16.47 7.38
C ASP A 37 -1.89 14.97 7.03
N TYR A 38 -3.04 14.35 6.77
CA TYR A 38 -3.15 12.90 6.49
C TYR A 38 -2.20 12.38 5.40
N ARG A 39 -1.81 13.24 4.44
CA ARG A 39 -0.94 12.89 3.32
C ARG A 39 0.46 12.42 3.75
N GLN A 40 0.89 12.75 4.96
CA GLN A 40 2.15 12.22 5.52
C GLN A 40 2.09 10.71 5.78
N TYR A 41 0.89 10.14 5.87
CA TYR A 41 0.64 8.75 6.21
C TYR A 41 0.11 7.93 5.03
N GLY A 42 -0.06 8.54 3.85
CA GLY A 42 -0.56 7.86 2.65
C GLY A 42 -1.51 8.74 1.82
N THR A 43 -1.74 8.35 0.57
CA THR A 43 -2.77 8.96 -0.28
C THR A 43 -4.10 8.25 -0.03
N SER A 44 -5.23 8.96 0.02
CA SER A 44 -6.52 8.28 0.14
C SER A 44 -6.81 7.46 -1.11
N VAL A 45 -7.38 6.26 -0.96
CA VAL A 45 -7.75 5.39 -2.10
C VAL A 45 -8.81 6.01 -3.01
N PHE A 46 -9.52 7.04 -2.53
CA PHE A 46 -10.50 7.80 -3.33
C PHE A 46 -9.87 8.91 -4.17
N ASP A 47 -8.61 9.27 -3.88
CA ASP A 47 -7.88 10.32 -4.60
C ASP A 47 -6.92 9.75 -5.66
N ILE A 48 -6.79 8.42 -5.74
CA ILE A 48 -5.91 7.76 -6.71
C ILE A 48 -6.71 7.48 -7.97
N GLU A 49 -6.21 7.96 -9.10
CA GLU A 49 -6.90 7.84 -10.39
C GLU A 49 -6.60 6.50 -11.09
N GLU A 50 -7.51 6.07 -11.97
CA GLU A 50 -7.23 4.92 -12.84
C GLU A 50 -6.11 5.24 -13.81
N GLY A 51 -5.13 4.35 -13.94
CA GLY A 51 -3.98 4.54 -14.82
C GLY A 51 -2.93 5.53 -14.31
N GLU A 52 -3.10 6.08 -13.10
CA GLU A 52 -2.13 6.97 -12.46
C GLU A 52 -0.74 6.30 -12.39
N GLN A 53 0.28 7.00 -12.88
CA GLN A 53 1.65 6.52 -12.79
C GLN A 53 2.22 6.91 -11.43
N ARG A 54 2.26 5.94 -10.51
CA ARG A 54 2.87 6.12 -9.19
C ARG A 54 3.67 4.89 -8.77
N THR A 55 4.79 5.15 -8.12
CA THR A 55 5.60 4.15 -7.43
C THR A 55 4.96 3.83 -6.08
N ARG A 56 4.72 2.54 -5.81
CA ARG A 56 4.33 2.04 -4.48
C ARG A 56 5.53 1.38 -3.82
N TYR A 57 5.68 1.54 -2.51
CA TYR A 57 6.74 0.88 -1.76
C TYR A 57 6.18 -0.28 -0.94
N LYS A 58 6.94 -1.35 -0.84
CA LYS A 58 6.61 -2.53 -0.03
C LYS A 58 7.83 -3.04 0.69
N TYR A 59 7.61 -3.61 1.86
CA TYR A 59 8.66 -4.09 2.73
C TYR A 59 8.55 -5.59 2.94
N PHE A 60 9.64 -6.31 2.67
CA PHE A 60 9.72 -7.76 2.86
C PHE A 60 10.93 -8.13 3.71
N GLN A 61 10.73 -9.08 4.61
CA GLN A 61 11.78 -9.56 5.50
C GLN A 61 12.57 -10.72 4.89
N SER A 62 13.88 -10.74 5.09
CA SER A 62 14.68 -11.96 4.91
C SER A 62 14.67 -12.78 6.18
N VAL A 63 14.49 -14.09 6.04
CA VAL A 63 14.60 -15.07 7.12
C VAL A 63 15.87 -15.88 6.92
N VAL A 64 16.74 -15.90 7.94
CA VAL A 64 17.97 -16.71 7.98
C VAL A 64 17.93 -17.54 9.26
N GLU A 65 18.07 -18.87 9.12
CA GLU A 65 18.01 -19.82 10.24
C GLU A 65 16.74 -19.65 11.09
N GLY A 66 15.59 -19.44 10.44
CA GLY A 66 14.30 -19.28 11.10
C GLY A 66 14.12 -17.94 11.84
N ARG A 67 15.02 -16.97 11.65
CA ARG A 67 14.93 -15.63 12.25
C ARG A 67 14.92 -14.54 11.19
N GLU A 68 14.06 -13.55 11.38
CA GLU A 68 14.03 -12.32 10.61
C GLU A 68 15.32 -11.54 10.86
N LYS A 69 16.00 -11.10 9.80
CA LYS A 69 17.30 -10.42 9.87
C LYS A 69 17.29 -9.01 9.30
N HIS A 70 16.66 -8.83 8.15
CA HIS A 70 16.63 -7.56 7.44
C HIS A 70 15.26 -7.36 6.83
N LEU A 71 14.80 -6.11 6.82
CA LEU A 71 13.66 -5.64 6.08
C LEU A 71 14.17 -4.92 4.83
N TYR A 72 13.73 -5.34 3.64
CA TYR A 72 14.10 -4.75 2.35
C TYR A 72 12.95 -3.96 1.76
N GLU A 73 13.23 -2.79 1.21
CA GLU A 73 12.27 -1.98 0.48
C GLU A 73 12.28 -2.34 -1.01
N TYR A 74 11.08 -2.55 -1.55
CA TYR A 74 10.81 -2.78 -2.97
C TYR A 74 9.98 -1.62 -3.51
N ALA A 75 10.35 -1.13 -4.69
CA ALA A 75 9.55 -0.22 -5.49
C ALA A 75 8.72 -1.03 -6.49
N ILE A 76 7.47 -0.61 -6.69
CA ILE A 76 6.53 -1.21 -7.63
C ILE A 76 6.05 -0.15 -8.59
N GLU A 77 6.34 -0.34 -9.87
CA GLU A 77 6.00 0.57 -10.97
C GLU A 77 5.14 -0.17 -11.99
N GLY A 78 3.81 -0.10 -11.85
CA GLY A 78 2.85 -0.82 -12.70
C GLY A 78 1.95 -1.78 -11.92
N ASP A 79 1.46 -2.84 -12.56
CA ASP A 79 0.59 -3.82 -11.90
C ASP A 79 1.41 -4.60 -10.84
N ALA A 80 1.01 -4.49 -9.57
CA ALA A 80 1.68 -5.15 -8.46
C ALA A 80 1.59 -6.69 -8.51
N LYS A 81 0.68 -7.26 -9.31
CA LYS A 81 0.60 -8.72 -9.52
C LYS A 81 1.66 -9.23 -10.49
N ASP A 82 2.28 -8.35 -11.27
CA ASP A 82 3.36 -8.68 -12.18
C ASP A 82 4.70 -8.38 -11.51
N PHE A 83 5.39 -9.44 -11.09
CA PHE A 83 6.67 -9.34 -10.38
C PHE A 83 7.80 -8.73 -11.20
N SER A 84 7.65 -8.59 -12.53
CA SER A 84 8.63 -7.85 -13.34
C SER A 84 8.60 -6.32 -13.08
N ASN A 85 7.50 -5.81 -12.53
CA ASN A 85 7.34 -4.41 -12.12
C ASN A 85 7.96 -4.11 -10.74
N TRP A 86 8.59 -5.11 -10.10
CA TRP A 86 9.15 -5.00 -8.77
C TRP A 86 10.66 -4.85 -8.84
N SER A 87 11.22 -3.90 -8.09
CA SER A 87 12.66 -3.69 -8.00
C SER A 87 13.10 -3.38 -6.57
N LEU A 88 14.28 -3.86 -6.17
CA LEU A 88 14.89 -3.47 -4.89
C LEU A 88 15.33 -2.02 -4.99
N THR A 89 14.97 -1.20 -4.00
CA THR A 89 15.41 0.21 -3.96
C THR A 89 16.86 0.36 -3.48
N GLY A 90 17.42 -0.72 -2.91
CA GLY A 90 18.70 -0.73 -2.22
C GLY A 90 18.60 -0.31 -0.74
N LYS A 91 17.44 0.14 -0.26
CA LYS A 91 17.23 0.39 1.17
C LYS A 91 16.93 -0.90 1.93
N SER A 92 17.57 -1.05 3.09
CA SER A 92 17.31 -2.14 4.01
C SER A 92 17.58 -1.75 5.45
N TRP A 93 16.86 -2.34 6.39
CA TRP A 93 17.04 -2.11 7.83
C TRP A 93 17.25 -3.44 8.56
N PRO A 94 18.20 -3.53 9.50
CA PRO A 94 18.33 -4.69 10.35
C PRO A 94 17.10 -4.86 11.26
N ILE A 95 16.62 -6.08 11.42
CA ILE A 95 15.53 -6.44 12.33
C ILE A 95 16.15 -6.90 13.64
N HIS A 96 15.95 -6.10 14.69
CA HIS A 96 16.50 -6.37 16.03
C HIS A 96 15.52 -7.13 16.93
N TYR A 97 14.22 -7.01 16.68
CA TYR A 97 13.15 -7.65 17.45
C TYR A 97 12.36 -8.57 16.53
N ASN A 98 12.41 -9.88 16.80
CA ASN A 98 11.65 -10.88 16.04
C ASN A 98 10.24 -10.99 16.61
N PHE A 99 9.20 -10.91 15.77
CA PHE A 99 7.80 -10.98 16.21
C PHE A 99 7.34 -12.39 16.64
N TYR A 100 8.16 -13.43 16.40
CA TYR A 100 7.84 -14.84 16.65
C TYR A 100 8.59 -15.50 17.82
N LEU A 101 9.10 -14.72 18.78
CA LEU A 101 9.68 -15.27 20.00
C LEU A 101 8.63 -15.28 21.13
N TRP A 102 7.77 -16.29 21.13
CA TRP A 102 6.96 -16.73 22.27
C TRP A 102 7.31 -18.17 22.61
#